data_AF-A0A9W8HUH5-F1
#
_entry.id   AF-A0A9W8HUH5-F1
#
_cell.length_a   1.000
_cell.length_b   1.000
_cell.length_c   1.000
_cell.angle_alpha   90.00
_cell.angle_beta   90.00
_cell.angle_gamma   90.00
#
_symmetry.space_group_name_H-M   'P 1'
#
loop_
_entity.id
_entity.type
_entity.pdbx_description
1 polymer ?
#
loop_
_entity_poly.entity_id
_entity_poly.type
_entity_poly.pdbx_seq_one_letter_code
_entity_poly.pdbx_strand_id
1 'polypeptide(L)'
;MSGLDFVDLTQIDSDTDNHSYGDDDVYITDVRIPQKRIKTEHNDDIGSESNAYIESIAAPTSAYTEVAGIPNTLMVLTEGRGIASEIAFCLFNLATSQCMLSQFADSASYSRTIYAIVTARPQVIFVPRAMAEGKSKAMLNIRKYLPWLTIVPFDRKRFNDGEGYNVLQNIALPSQAIQLTRVLHT
;
A
#
# COMPACT_ATOMS: atom_id res chain seq x y z
N MET A 1 4.52 16.93 20.97
CA MET A 1 5.71 16.49 20.21
C MET A 1 6.35 15.36 21.00
N SER A 2 5.88 14.12 20.81
CA SER A 2 6.47 12.94 21.45
C SER A 2 7.41 12.27 20.45
N GLY A 3 8.60 11.86 20.92
CA GLY A 3 9.67 11.30 20.12
C GLY A 3 9.15 10.29 19.11
N LEU A 4 9.33 10.59 17.83
CA LEU A 4 9.31 9.58 16.80
C LEU A 4 10.62 8.82 17.00
N ASP A 5 10.51 7.68 17.68
CA ASP A 5 11.58 6.75 18.01
C ASP A 5 12.54 6.63 16.82
N PHE A 6 13.77 7.10 17.02
CA PHE A 6 14.81 7.09 16.01
C PHE A 6 15.21 5.64 15.77
N VAL A 7 14.66 5.04 14.71
CA VAL A 7 15.11 3.73 14.22
C VAL A 7 16.43 3.97 13.50
N ASP A 8 17.51 3.45 14.06
CA ASP A 8 18.79 3.45 13.35
C ASP A 8 18.74 2.42 12.22
N LEU A 9 18.29 2.88 11.05
CA LEU A 9 18.14 2.07 9.84
C LEU A 9 19.47 1.51 9.33
N THR A 10 20.61 2.07 9.76
CA THR A 10 21.94 1.63 9.32
C THR A 10 22.35 0.27 9.90
N GLN A 11 21.66 -0.18 10.95
CA GLN A 11 21.97 -1.44 11.64
C GLN A 11 21.20 -2.66 11.10
N ILE A 12 20.29 -2.47 10.15
CA ILE A 12 19.41 -3.57 9.72
C ILE A 12 20.16 -4.54 8.81
N ASP A 13 21.03 -4.02 7.93
CA ASP A 13 21.80 -4.85 7.00
C ASP A 13 23.09 -5.40 7.62
N SER A 14 23.68 -4.72 8.62
CA SER A 14 24.87 -5.19 9.35
C SER A 14 24.63 -6.44 10.20
N ASP A 15 23.37 -6.71 10.56
CA ASP A 15 22.96 -7.93 11.27
C ASP A 15 22.89 -9.17 10.34
N THR A 16 23.04 -9.00 9.02
CA THR A 16 22.84 -10.06 8.00
C THR A 16 23.95 -10.08 6.94
N ASP A 17 25.18 -10.37 7.36
CA ASP A 17 26.25 -10.69 6.42
C ASP A 17 26.03 -12.08 5.80
N ASN A 18 25.46 -12.09 4.58
CA ASN A 18 25.79 -12.95 3.42
C ASN A 18 24.56 -13.20 2.53
N HIS A 19 24.33 -12.35 1.52
CA HIS A 19 24.00 -12.76 0.15
C HIS A 19 23.81 -11.53 -0.76
N SER A 20 24.53 -11.51 -1.87
CA SER A 20 24.39 -10.53 -2.96
C SER A 20 23.08 -10.80 -3.72
N TYR A 21 22.21 -9.78 -3.81
CA TYR A 21 21.05 -9.79 -4.69
C TYR A 21 21.29 -8.86 -5.88
N GLY A 22 21.01 -9.40 -7.07
CA GLY A 22 21.04 -8.68 -8.34
C GLY A 22 19.88 -7.69 -8.48
N ASP A 23 20.01 -6.88 -9.51
CA ASP A 23 19.12 -5.79 -9.91
C ASP A 23 17.73 -6.36 -10.28
N ASP A 24 16.79 -6.35 -9.31
CA ASP A 24 15.39 -6.73 -9.53
C ASP A 24 14.52 -5.47 -9.59
N ASP A 25 13.83 -5.27 -10.72
CA ASP A 25 13.02 -4.11 -11.06
C ASP A 25 11.93 -3.82 -10.01
N VAL A 26 12.02 -2.66 -9.35
CA VAL A 26 11.01 -2.17 -8.40
C VAL A 26 9.89 -1.50 -9.19
N TYR A 27 8.69 -2.09 -9.17
CA TYR A 27 7.50 -1.46 -9.73
C TYR A 27 6.76 -0.65 -8.65
N ILE A 28 6.82 0.68 -8.74
CA ILE A 28 6.04 1.61 -7.91
C ILE A 28 4.93 2.21 -8.77
N THR A 29 3.67 1.99 -8.39
CA THR A 29 2.53 2.64 -9.04
C THR A 29 1.73 3.44 -8.01
N ASP A 30 1.72 4.78 -8.13
CA ASP A 30 0.84 5.67 -7.37
C ASP A 30 -0.47 5.86 -8.13
N VAL A 31 -1.60 5.55 -7.50
CA VAL A 31 -2.93 5.65 -8.09
C VAL A 31 -3.83 6.50 -7.20
N ARG A 32 -4.33 7.61 -7.76
CA ARG A 32 -5.40 8.40 -7.11
C ARG A 32 -6.75 7.74 -7.39
N ILE A 33 -7.42 7.22 -6.38
CA ILE A 33 -8.79 6.69 -6.49
C ILE A 33 -9.76 7.86 -6.29
N PRO A 34 -10.45 8.35 -7.32
CA PRO A 34 -11.42 9.43 -7.14
C PRO A 34 -12.61 8.93 -6.31
N GLN A 35 -13.07 9.73 -5.35
CA GLN A 35 -14.28 9.44 -4.62
C GLN A 35 -15.47 9.45 -5.58
N LYS A 36 -16.11 8.29 -5.81
CA LYS A 36 -17.45 8.26 -6.41
C LYS A 36 -18.41 8.86 -5.39
N ARG A 37 -18.81 10.11 -5.60
CA ARG A 37 -19.96 10.70 -4.90
C ARG A 37 -21.16 9.83 -5.25
N ILE A 38 -21.71 9.11 -4.27
CA ILE A 38 -22.99 8.42 -4.42
C ILE A 38 -24.01 9.52 -4.68
N LYS A 39 -24.39 9.72 -5.95
CA LYS A 39 -25.47 10.61 -6.32
C LYS A 39 -26.76 9.87 -6.05
N THR A 40 -27.57 10.38 -5.11
CA THR A 40 -29.00 10.06 -5.09
C THR A 40 -29.57 10.55 -6.42
N GLU A 41 -30.09 9.63 -7.21
CA GLU A 41 -30.53 9.91 -8.58
C GLU A 41 -31.68 10.93 -8.61
N HIS A 42 -31.50 11.98 -9.39
CA HIS A 42 -32.60 12.63 -10.10
C HIS A 42 -32.21 12.62 -11.57
N ASN A 43 -32.97 11.85 -12.36
CA ASN A 43 -32.82 11.76 -13.81
C ASN A 43 -33.16 13.12 -14.43
N ASP A 44 -32.34 13.55 -15.38
CA ASP A 44 -32.77 14.21 -16.62
C ASP A 44 -31.63 14.21 -17.64
N ASP A 45 -32.04 14.31 -18.90
CA ASP A 45 -31.51 13.68 -20.10
C ASP A 45 -30.45 14.51 -20.89
N ILE A 46 -29.77 13.81 -21.81
CA ILE A 46 -29.20 14.27 -23.11
C ILE A 46 -27.89 15.12 -23.14
N GLY A 47 -26.83 14.50 -23.71
CA GLY A 47 -26.22 15.02 -24.95
C GLY A 47 -24.80 15.60 -24.91
N SER A 48 -24.01 15.14 -25.89
CA SER A 48 -22.81 15.75 -26.53
C SER A 48 -21.41 15.30 -26.05
N GLU A 49 -20.78 14.48 -26.91
CA GLU A 49 -19.33 14.32 -27.01
C GLU A 49 -18.68 15.65 -27.42
N SER A 50 -17.55 16.00 -26.80
CA SER A 50 -16.58 16.96 -27.33
C SER A 50 -15.25 16.81 -26.58
N ASN A 51 -14.21 16.48 -27.35
CA ASN A 51 -12.81 16.56 -26.96
C ASN A 51 -12.49 17.90 -26.29
N ALA A 52 -12.09 17.86 -25.02
CA ALA A 52 -11.33 18.91 -24.39
C ALA A 52 -10.04 18.31 -23.83
N TYR A 53 -8.96 18.99 -24.19
CA TYR A 53 -7.57 18.73 -23.90
C TYR A 53 -7.32 18.31 -22.45
N ILE A 54 -6.16 17.67 -22.24
CA ILE A 54 -5.47 17.58 -20.96
C ILE A 54 -5.25 19.00 -20.44
N GLU A 55 -6.26 19.59 -19.82
CA GLU A 55 -6.08 20.71 -18.90
C GLU A 55 -5.76 20.08 -17.55
N SER A 56 -4.58 20.44 -17.05
CA SER A 56 -4.13 20.13 -15.71
C SER A 56 -5.28 20.31 -14.74
N ILE A 57 -5.80 19.20 -14.19
CA ILE A 57 -6.74 19.26 -13.08
C ILE A 57 -5.91 19.74 -11.90
N ALA A 58 -5.79 21.06 -11.76
CA ALA A 58 -5.49 21.70 -10.49
C ALA A 58 -6.61 21.25 -9.55
N ALA A 59 -6.32 20.19 -8.79
CA ALA A 59 -7.28 19.57 -7.91
C ALA A 59 -7.72 20.57 -6.83
N PRO A 60 -9.00 20.57 -6.42
CA PRO A 60 -9.37 21.24 -5.19
C PRO A 60 -8.56 20.61 -4.05
N THR A 61 -7.58 21.35 -3.53
CA THR A 61 -6.84 20.96 -2.34
C THR A 61 -7.81 21.17 -1.19
N SER A 62 -8.56 20.14 -0.79
CA SER A 62 -9.34 20.23 0.45
C SER A 62 -8.34 20.46 1.58
N ALA A 63 -8.44 21.59 2.26
CA ALA A 63 -7.63 21.88 3.43
C ALA A 63 -7.83 20.74 4.44
N TYR A 64 -6.78 19.96 4.65
CA TYR A 64 -6.80 18.79 5.52
C TYR A 64 -6.73 19.26 6.98
N THR A 65 -7.71 18.86 7.78
CA THR A 65 -7.67 19.02 9.23
C THR A 65 -7.54 17.62 9.81
N GLU A 66 -6.44 17.34 10.54
CA GLU A 66 -6.26 16.05 11.19
C GLU A 66 -7.35 15.89 12.25
N VAL A 67 -8.28 14.95 12.04
CA VAL A 67 -9.19 14.53 13.10
C VAL A 67 -8.44 13.52 13.97
N ALA A 68 -8.10 13.92 15.19
CA ALA A 68 -7.43 13.06 16.15
C ALA A 68 -8.22 11.75 16.35
N GLY A 69 -7.57 10.60 16.13
CA GLY A 69 -8.13 9.28 16.38
C GLY A 69 -8.67 8.52 15.16
N ILE A 70 -8.76 9.13 13.98
CA ILE A 70 -9.11 8.42 12.74
C ILE A 70 -7.83 8.15 11.94
N PRO A 71 -7.53 6.88 11.58
CA PRO A 71 -6.41 6.58 10.72
C PRO A 71 -6.63 7.17 9.32
N ASN A 72 -5.73 8.05 8.88
CA ASN A 72 -5.69 8.61 7.53
C ASN A 72 -4.73 7.88 6.61
N THR A 73 -3.76 7.13 7.16
CA THR A 73 -2.85 6.31 6.36
C THR A 73 -2.87 4.85 6.84
N LEU A 74 -3.28 3.96 5.94
CA LEU A 74 -3.38 2.52 6.18
C LEU A 74 -2.44 1.79 5.23
N MET A 75 -1.74 0.78 5.72
CA MET A 75 -0.92 -0.09 4.87
C MET A 75 -1.45 -1.52 4.95
N VAL A 76 -1.55 -2.20 3.81
CA VAL A 76 -1.78 -3.64 3.72
C VAL A 76 -0.47 -4.26 3.26
N LEU A 77 0.00 -5.31 3.92
CA LEU A 77 1.29 -5.94 3.65
C LEU A 77 1.12 -7.47 3.52
N THR A 78 1.77 -8.07 2.53
CA THR A 78 1.81 -9.51 2.31
C THR A 78 3.22 -9.99 1.98
N GLU A 79 3.56 -11.20 2.44
CA GLU A 79 4.84 -11.89 2.15
C GLU A 79 4.59 -13.06 1.18
N GLY A 80 5.39 -13.11 0.11
CA GLY A 80 5.42 -14.22 -0.84
C GLY A 80 5.97 -15.50 -0.23
N ARG A 81 5.60 -16.66 -0.76
CA ARG A 81 6.06 -17.98 -0.29
C ARG A 81 7.16 -18.61 -1.16
N GLY A 82 7.82 -17.79 -1.97
CA GLY A 82 8.86 -18.21 -2.91
C GLY A 82 10.23 -18.43 -2.28
N ILE A 83 11.22 -18.68 -3.13
CA ILE A 83 12.64 -18.76 -2.74
C ILE A 83 13.17 -17.38 -2.35
N ALA A 84 12.69 -16.32 -3.01
CA ALA A 84 12.99 -14.94 -2.68
C ALA A 84 12.09 -14.43 -1.55
N SER A 85 12.64 -13.56 -0.69
CA SER A 85 11.90 -12.84 0.34
C SER A 85 11.13 -11.70 -0.32
N GLU A 86 9.97 -11.99 -0.88
CA GLU A 86 9.19 -11.00 -1.62
C GLU A 86 8.10 -10.39 -0.77
N ILE A 87 7.95 -9.07 -0.89
CA ILE A 87 6.96 -8.29 -0.16
C ILE A 87 6.13 -7.50 -1.15
N ALA A 88 4.81 -7.52 -0.93
CA ALA A 88 3.89 -6.61 -1.60
C ALA A 88 3.14 -5.78 -0.55
N PHE A 89 2.92 -4.51 -0.86
CA PHE A 89 2.07 -3.64 -0.05
C PHE A 89 1.15 -2.76 -0.90
N CYS A 90 -0.03 -2.41 -0.37
CA CYS A 90 -0.70 -1.16 -0.75
C CYS A 90 -0.79 -0.21 0.44
N LEU A 91 -0.46 1.05 0.20
CA LEU A 91 -0.64 2.16 1.12
C LEU A 91 -1.84 2.99 0.69
N PHE A 92 -2.86 3.09 1.53
CA PHE A 92 -4.01 3.96 1.33
C PHE A 92 -3.87 5.24 2.15
N ASN A 93 -3.90 6.39 1.49
CA ASN A 93 -4.13 7.68 2.11
C ASN A 93 -5.61 8.04 1.96
N LEU A 94 -6.37 7.90 3.04
CA LEU A 94 -7.81 8.17 3.06
C LEU A 94 -8.12 9.67 2.93
N ALA A 95 -7.21 10.55 3.35
CA ALA A 95 -7.39 11.99 3.24
C ALA A 95 -7.30 12.46 1.77
N THR A 96 -6.39 11.90 0.99
CA THR A 96 -6.22 12.24 -0.43
C THR A 96 -6.91 11.26 -1.39
N SER A 97 -7.48 10.18 -0.86
CA SER A 97 -8.03 9.05 -1.63
C SER A 97 -7.02 8.45 -2.61
N GLN A 98 -5.75 8.36 -2.21
CA GLN A 98 -4.70 7.72 -3.00
C GLN A 98 -4.41 6.30 -2.48
N CYS A 99 -4.16 5.33 -3.37
CA CYS A 99 -3.44 4.09 -3.05
C CYS A 99 -2.14 4.05 -3.83
N MET A 100 -1.08 3.62 -3.17
CA MET A 100 0.16 3.20 -3.82
C MET A 100 0.28 1.69 -3.68
N LEU A 101 0.45 0.97 -4.80
CA LEU A 101 0.73 -0.46 -4.81
C LEU A 101 2.18 -0.67 -5.20
N SER A 102 2.90 -1.52 -4.46
CA SER A 102 4.28 -1.88 -4.76
C SER A 102 4.57 -3.32 -4.35
N GLN A 103 5.43 -3.96 -5.14
CA GLN A 103 5.94 -5.30 -4.92
C GLN A 103 7.44 -5.28 -5.22
N PHE A 104 8.23 -5.89 -4.34
CA PHE A 104 9.68 -5.94 -4.48
C PHE A 104 10.26 -7.16 -3.76
N ALA A 105 11.39 -7.65 -4.28
CA ALA A 105 12.26 -8.56 -3.55
C ALA A 105 13.01 -7.79 -2.45
N ASP A 106 13.10 -8.41 -1.28
CA ASP A 106 13.77 -7.89 -0.09
C ASP A 106 14.98 -8.77 0.29
N SER A 107 15.80 -8.23 1.18
CA SER A 107 16.92 -8.95 1.79
C SER A 107 16.44 -9.94 2.87
N ALA A 108 17.36 -10.75 3.39
CA ALA A 108 17.07 -11.64 4.52
C ALA A 108 16.68 -10.87 5.81
N SER A 109 17.14 -9.62 5.96
CA SER A 109 16.80 -8.73 7.08
C SER A 109 15.50 -7.94 6.87
N TYR A 110 14.92 -8.00 5.67
CA TYR A 110 13.75 -7.21 5.30
C TYR A 110 13.97 -5.68 5.43
N SER A 111 15.20 -5.22 5.23
CA SER A 111 15.57 -3.81 5.43
C SER A 111 14.77 -2.85 4.55
N ARG A 112 14.47 -3.24 3.30
CA ARG A 112 13.64 -2.42 2.40
C ARG A 112 12.21 -2.31 2.92
N THR A 113 11.64 -3.39 3.43
CA THR A 113 10.31 -3.37 4.07
C THR A 113 10.28 -2.46 5.31
N ILE A 114 11.28 -2.56 6.19
CA ILE A 114 11.38 -1.68 7.36
C ILE A 114 11.47 -0.22 6.93
N TYR A 115 12.33 0.09 5.95
CA TYR A 115 12.47 1.43 5.39
C TYR A 115 11.16 1.95 4.79
N ALA A 116 10.47 1.13 4.00
CA ALA A 116 9.19 1.48 3.38
C ALA A 116 8.13 1.82 4.44
N ILE A 117 8.03 1.03 5.52
CA ILE A 117 7.08 1.27 6.60
C ILE A 117 7.42 2.56 7.36
N VAL A 118 8.68 2.77 7.72
CA VAL A 118 9.12 3.99 8.43
C VAL A 118 8.88 5.24 7.59
N THR A 119 9.11 5.16 6.28
CA THR A 119 8.90 6.27 5.34
C THR A 119 7.41 6.55 5.14
N ALA A 120 6.59 5.52 4.96
CA ALA A 120 5.16 5.64 4.75
C ALA A 120 4.39 6.09 6.02
N ARG A 121 4.95 5.84 7.22
CA ARG A 121 4.36 6.14 8.52
C ARG A 121 2.87 5.72 8.63
N PRO A 122 2.50 4.48 8.29
CA PRO A 122 1.12 4.05 8.41
C PRO A 122 0.70 4.05 9.88
N GLN A 123 -0.54 4.45 10.14
CA GLN A 123 -1.09 4.40 11.50
C GLN A 123 -1.51 2.98 11.88
N VAL A 124 -1.92 2.18 10.88
CA VAL A 124 -2.29 0.77 11.05
C VAL A 124 -1.75 -0.03 9.86
N ILE A 125 -1.19 -1.21 10.16
CA ILE A 125 -0.79 -2.19 9.15
C ILE A 125 -1.71 -3.41 9.24
N PHE A 126 -2.30 -3.76 8.10
CA PHE A 126 -3.09 -4.97 7.91
C PHE A 126 -2.27 -6.06 7.26
N VAL A 127 -2.37 -7.28 7.79
CA VAL A 127 -1.62 -8.44 7.28
C VAL A 127 -2.49 -9.69 7.28
N PRO A 128 -2.16 -10.71 6.46
CA PRO A 128 -2.77 -12.02 6.60
C PRO A 128 -2.58 -12.57 8.01
N ARG A 129 -3.62 -13.17 8.60
CA ARG A 129 -3.55 -13.79 9.93
C ARG A 129 -2.38 -14.77 10.07
N ALA A 130 -2.15 -15.59 9.06
CA ALA A 130 -1.03 -16.54 9.02
C ALA A 130 0.35 -15.87 9.07
N MET A 131 0.48 -14.63 8.57
CA MET A 131 1.71 -13.84 8.66
C MET A 131 1.87 -13.27 10.09
N ALA A 132 0.80 -12.74 10.67
CA ALA A 132 0.82 -12.15 12.01
C ALA A 132 1.11 -13.14 13.14
N GLU A 133 0.51 -14.34 13.04
CA GLU A 133 0.53 -15.39 14.08
C GLU A 133 1.56 -16.50 13.78
N GLY A 134 2.05 -16.58 12.54
CA GLY A 134 2.99 -17.61 12.10
C GLY A 134 4.46 -17.23 12.30
N LYS A 135 5.34 -17.99 11.66
CA LYS A 135 6.80 -17.78 11.64
C LYS A 135 7.26 -16.99 10.40
N SER A 136 6.47 -16.00 9.99
CA SER A 136 6.83 -15.08 8.90
C SER A 136 8.14 -14.38 9.22
N LYS A 137 9.13 -14.45 8.33
CA LYS A 137 10.43 -13.79 8.56
C LYS A 137 10.28 -12.28 8.51
N ALA A 138 9.44 -11.79 7.61
CA ALA A 138 9.07 -10.38 7.51
C ALA A 138 8.47 -9.89 8.84
N MET A 139 7.48 -10.60 9.38
CA MET A 139 6.80 -10.20 10.62
C MET A 139 7.74 -10.24 11.83
N LEU A 140 8.65 -11.21 11.90
CA LEU A 140 9.66 -11.26 12.96
C LEU A 140 10.58 -10.03 12.92
N ASN A 141 11.07 -9.63 11.74
CA ASN A 141 11.89 -8.42 11.58
C ASN A 141 11.09 -7.15 11.87
N ILE A 142 9.86 -7.04 11.37
CA ILE A 142 8.97 -5.88 11.64
C ILE A 142 8.75 -5.72 13.15
N ARG A 143 8.44 -6.80 13.88
CA ARG A 143 8.27 -6.72 15.34
C ARG A 143 9.57 -6.41 16.08
N LYS A 144 10.71 -6.87 15.58
CA LYS A 144 12.04 -6.59 16.15
C LYS A 144 12.37 -5.10 16.05
N TYR A 145 12.25 -4.51 14.86
CA TYR A 145 12.71 -3.13 14.61
C TYR A 145 11.61 -2.07 14.82
N LEU A 146 10.34 -2.44 14.70
CA LEU A 146 9.19 -1.52 14.77
C LEU A 146 8.12 -2.00 15.78
N PRO A 147 8.49 -2.24 17.07
CA PRO A 147 7.59 -2.81 18.08
C PRO A 147 6.36 -1.94 18.42
N TRP A 148 6.38 -0.65 18.10
CA TRP A 148 5.27 0.27 18.34
C TRP A 148 4.17 0.21 17.26
N LEU A 149 4.39 -0.52 16.16
CA LEU A 149 3.40 -0.56 15.08
C LEU A 149 2.14 -1.31 15.49
N THR A 150 1.00 -0.73 15.13
CA THR A 150 -0.30 -1.39 15.28
C THR A 150 -0.52 -2.32 14.10
N ILE A 151 -0.47 -3.63 14.38
CA ILE A 151 -0.66 -4.70 13.39
C ILE A 151 -2.01 -5.36 13.61
N VAL A 152 -2.83 -5.38 12.57
CA VAL A 152 -4.18 -5.96 12.60
C VAL A 152 -4.27 -7.14 11.62
N PRO A 153 -4.46 -8.37 12.11
CA PRO A 153 -4.59 -9.54 11.24
C PRO A 153 -5.97 -9.62 10.59
N PHE A 154 -6.01 -10.00 9.31
CA PHE A 154 -7.23 -10.32 8.57
C PHE A 154 -7.28 -11.78 8.11
N ASP A 155 -8.49 -12.28 7.92
CA ASP A 155 -8.69 -13.63 7.38
C ASP A 155 -8.18 -13.74 5.94
N ARG A 156 -7.57 -14.90 5.63
CA ARG A 156 -6.98 -15.19 4.31
C ARG A 156 -7.95 -14.94 3.15
N LYS A 157 -9.25 -15.15 3.33
CA LYS A 157 -10.29 -14.88 2.31
C LYS A 157 -10.27 -13.43 1.79
N ARG A 158 -9.81 -12.47 2.59
CA ARG A 158 -9.70 -11.05 2.20
C ARG A 158 -8.51 -10.76 1.29
N PHE A 159 -7.61 -11.73 1.10
CA PHE A 159 -6.45 -11.68 0.22
C PHE A 159 -6.66 -12.61 -0.98
N ASN A 160 -7.88 -12.63 -1.53
CA ASN A 160 -8.21 -13.38 -2.73
C ASN A 160 -8.01 -12.49 -3.96
N ASP A 161 -7.11 -12.89 -4.86
CA ASP A 161 -6.76 -12.08 -6.03
C ASP A 161 -7.94 -11.86 -6.97
N GLY A 162 -8.78 -12.88 -7.18
CA GLY A 162 -9.97 -12.77 -8.04
C GLY A 162 -11.02 -11.80 -7.49
N GLU A 163 -11.32 -11.89 -6.19
CA GLU A 163 -12.21 -10.93 -5.53
C GLU A 163 -11.61 -9.51 -5.52
N GLY A 164 -10.31 -9.40 -5.23
CA GLY A 164 -9.59 -8.12 -5.22
C GLY A 164 -9.60 -7.45 -6.60
N TYR A 165 -9.37 -8.22 -7.66
CA TYR A 165 -9.41 -7.75 -9.04
C TYR A 165 -10.79 -7.21 -9.42
N ASN A 166 -11.85 -7.95 -9.11
CA ASN A 166 -13.22 -7.51 -9.36
C ASN A 166 -13.55 -6.22 -8.60
N VAL A 167 -13.09 -6.08 -7.35
CA VAL A 167 -13.25 -4.84 -6.58
C VAL A 167 -12.51 -3.69 -7.25
N LEU A 168 -11.24 -3.87 -7.63
CA LEU A 168 -10.43 -2.85 -8.31
C LEU A 168 -11.09 -2.33 -9.58
N GLN A 169 -11.64 -3.22 -10.42
CA GLN A 169 -12.36 -2.82 -11.64
C GLN A 169 -13.58 -1.93 -11.37
N ASN A 170 -14.22 -2.07 -10.22
CA ASN A 170 -15.43 -1.32 -9.87
C ASN A 170 -15.13 0.04 -9.21
N ILE A 171 -14.01 0.15 -8.50
CA ILE A 171 -13.65 1.34 -7.71
C ILE A 171 -12.63 2.25 -8.42
N ALA A 172 -11.74 1.70 -9.25
CA ALA A 172 -10.73 2.48 -9.95
C ALA A 172 -11.29 3.07 -11.25
N LEU A 173 -10.71 4.19 -11.71
CA LEU A 173 -10.96 4.63 -13.08
C LEU A 173 -10.43 3.58 -14.05
N PRO A 174 -11.09 3.33 -15.20
CA PRO A 174 -10.66 2.29 -16.14
C PRO A 174 -9.19 2.39 -16.57
N SER A 175 -8.69 3.61 -16.79
CA SER A 175 -7.28 3.86 -17.15
C SER A 175 -6.29 3.51 -16.04
N GLN A 176 -6.71 3.60 -14.78
CA GLN A 176 -5.89 3.31 -13.60
C GLN A 176 -5.97 1.85 -13.19
N ALA A 177 -7.14 1.22 -13.36
CA ALA A 177 -7.31 -0.21 -13.15
C ALA A 177 -6.28 -1.00 -13.99
N ILE A 178 -6.10 -0.63 -15.26
CA ILE A 178 -5.12 -1.25 -16.16
C ILE A 178 -3.68 -1.16 -15.60
N GLN A 179 -3.31 -0.04 -14.97
CA GLN A 179 -1.97 0.12 -14.38
C GLN A 179 -1.79 -0.75 -13.14
N LEU A 180 -2.78 -0.81 -12.25
CA LEU A 180 -2.74 -1.68 -11.07
C LEU A 180 -2.72 -3.16 -11.45
N THR A 181 -3.46 -3.55 -12.48
CA THR A 181 -3.48 -4.91 -13.01
C THR A 181 -2.10 -5.40 -13.42
N ARG A 182 -1.23 -4.52 -13.95
CA ARG A 182 0.13 -4.93 -14.34
C ARG A 182 0.96 -5.43 -13.17
N VAL A 183 0.82 -4.80 -12.00
CA VAL A 183 1.52 -5.21 -10.77
C VAL A 183 0.97 -6.55 -10.25
N LEU A 184 -0.30 -6.87 -10.51
CA LEU A 184 -0.92 -8.12 -10.06
C LEU A 184 -0.64 -9.34 -10.95
N HIS A 185 -0.07 -9.15 -12.14
CA HIS A 185 0.14 -10.21 -13.14
C HIS A 185 1.62 -10.45 -13.52
N THR A 186 2.57 -9.85 -12.79
CA THR A 186 4.00 -10.21 -12.82
C THR A 186 4.26 -11.42 -11.93
#